data_AF-A0A1Y5E6J8-F1
#
_entry.id   AF-A0A1Y5E6J8-F1
#
_cell.length_a   1.000
_cell.length_b   1.000
_cell.length_c   1.000
_cell.angle_alpha   90.00
_cell.angle_beta   90.00
_cell.angle_gamma   90.00
#
_symmetry.space_group_name_H-M   'P 1'
#
loop_
_entity.id
_entity.type
_entity.pdbx_description
1 polymer ?
#
loop_
_entity_poly.entity_id
_entity_poly.type
_entity_poly.pdbx_seq_one_letter_code
_entity_poly.pdbx_strand_id
1 'polypeptide(L)' 'MMQLLADELENTSEIRVNAINPGATSTNMRSRAFPAEDPTSIATPESIMPLYLYLMGNDSLKINGQSIDAQAKKDQAAL' A
#
# COMPACT_ATOMS: atom_id res chain seq x y z
N MET A 1 8.48 -12.36 1.04
CA MET A 1 8.16 -12.60 2.46
C MET A 1 6.65 -12.62 2.70
N MET A 2 5.89 -11.61 2.26
CA MET A 2 4.42 -11.57 2.43
C MET A 2 3.70 -12.80 1.84
N GLN A 3 4.04 -13.20 0.60
CA GLN A 3 3.42 -14.36 -0.07
C GLN A 3 3.63 -15.67 0.71
N LEU A 4 4.86 -15.93 1.18
CA LEU A 4 5.15 -17.13 1.98
C LEU A 4 4.25 -17.22 3.23
N LEU A 5 4.11 -16.11 3.95
CA LEU A 5 3.26 -16.08 5.14
C LEU A 5 1.77 -16.22 4.80
N ALA A 6 1.34 -15.68 3.66
CA ALA A 6 -0.03 -15.86 3.17
C ALA A 6 -0.32 -17.35 2.86
N ASP A 7 0.61 -18.04 2.22
CA ASP A 7 0.50 -19.46 1.87
C ASP A 7 0.52 -20.35 3.13
N GLU A 8 1.38 -20.04 4.10
CA GLU A 8 1.45 -20.77 5.38
C GLU A 8 0.14 -20.68 6.20
N LEU A 9 -0.57 -19.56 6.10
CA LEU A 9 -1.77 -19.28 6.88
C LEU A 9 -3.09 -19.62 6.17
N GLU A 10 -3.07 -19.81 4.85
CA GLU A 10 -4.28 -19.96 4.00
C GLU A 10 -5.25 -21.06 4.47
N ASN A 11 -4.72 -22.17 4.97
CA ASN A 11 -5.52 -23.33 5.39
C ASN A 11 -5.47 -23.62 6.89
N THR A 12 -4.80 -22.77 7.67
CA THR A 12 -4.54 -22.99 9.10
C THR A 12 -5.21 -21.94 9.99
N SER A 13 -5.60 -20.79 9.44
CA SER A 13 -6.23 -19.69 10.18
C SER A 13 -7.11 -18.84 9.27
N GLU A 14 -7.88 -17.91 9.87
CA GLU A 14 -8.62 -16.87 9.12
C GLU A 14 -7.79 -15.58 8.92
N ILE A 15 -6.48 -15.62 9.18
CA ILE A 15 -5.60 -14.47 9.06
C ILE A 15 -5.29 -14.22 7.58
N ARG A 16 -5.55 -12.99 7.13
CA ARG A 16 -5.21 -12.52 5.78
C ARG A 16 -3.92 -11.74 5.80
N VAL A 17 -3.06 -11.99 4.83
CA VAL A 17 -1.74 -11.38 4.72
C VAL A 17 -1.61 -10.72 3.36
N ASN A 18 -1.38 -9.40 3.35
CA ASN A 18 -1.24 -8.60 2.15
C ASN A 18 -0.12 -7.57 2.33
N ALA A 19 0.42 -7.05 1.24
CA ALA A 19 1.38 -5.94 1.23
C ALA A 19 0.74 -4.69 0.65
N ILE A 20 0.97 -3.55 1.28
CA ILE A 20 0.57 -2.23 0.78
C ILE A 20 1.82 -1.51 0.30
N ASN A 21 1.80 -1.06 -0.95
CA ASN A 21 2.72 -0.04 -1.42
C ASN A 21 2.03 1.33 -1.30
N PRO A 22 2.46 2.20 -0.37
CA PRO A 22 1.79 3.49 -0.15
C PRO A 22 2.00 4.47 -1.31
N GLY A 23 2.98 4.25 -2.20
CA GLY A 23 3.36 5.21 -3.23
C GLY A 23 4.13 6.41 -2.68
N ALA A 24 4.15 7.52 -3.44
CA ALA A 24 4.78 8.76 -3.00
C ALA A 24 3.87 9.46 -1.97
N THR A 25 4.25 9.39 -0.69
CA THR A 25 3.48 9.96 0.42
C THR A 25 4.30 11.01 1.17
N SER A 26 3.72 12.17 1.44
CA SER A 26 4.37 13.28 2.15
C SER A 26 4.65 12.95 3.62
N THR A 27 5.79 12.31 3.84
CA THR A 27 6.28 11.87 5.15
C THR A 27 7.74 12.26 5.35
N ASN A 28 8.20 12.28 6.60
CA ASN A 28 9.62 12.52 6.92
C ASN A 28 10.55 11.46 6.31
N MET A 29 10.07 10.24 6.06
CA MET A 29 10.86 9.22 5.37
C MET A 29 11.05 9.56 3.89
N ARG A 30 9.98 10.00 3.21
CA ARG A 30 10.02 10.42 1.80
C ARG A 30 10.89 11.65 1.60
N SER A 31 10.78 12.66 2.45
CA SER A 31 11.61 13.87 2.34
C SER A 31 13.10 13.58 2.53
N ARG A 32 13.47 12.60 3.34
CA ARG A 32 14.85 12.12 3.45
C ARG A 32 15.32 11.38 2.19
N ALA A 33 14.45 10.61 1.55
CA ALA A 33 14.77 9.86 0.35
C ALA A 33 14.81 10.73 -0.92
N PHE A 34 13.97 11.77 -1.00
CA PHE A 34 13.87 12.71 -2.12
C PHE A 34 13.85 14.17 -1.61
N PRO A 35 15.00 14.73 -1.17
CA PRO A 35 15.05 16.05 -0.51
C PRO A 35 14.61 17.23 -1.37
N ALA A 36 14.65 17.10 -2.70
CA ALA A 36 14.27 18.13 -3.65
C ALA A 36 12.82 18.00 -4.16
N GLU A 37 12.08 16.97 -3.73
CA GLU A 37 10.67 16.79 -4.11
C GLU A 37 9.78 17.74 -3.30
N ASP A 38 8.86 18.44 -3.95
CA ASP A 38 7.88 19.29 -3.28
C ASP A 38 6.85 18.41 -2.53
N PRO A 39 6.76 18.48 -1.19
CA PRO A 39 5.82 17.66 -0.41
C PRO A 39 4.34 17.92 -0.74
N THR A 40 4.02 19.08 -1.31
CA THR A 40 2.64 19.44 -1.69
C THR A 40 2.23 18.82 -3.03
N SER A 41 3.19 18.31 -3.80
CA SER A 41 2.95 17.66 -5.10
C SER A 41 2.62 16.17 -5.01
N ILE A 42 2.73 15.58 -3.81
CA ILE A 42 2.52 14.15 -3.54
C ILE A 42 1.39 13.93 -2.54
N ALA A 43 0.86 12.70 -2.50
CA ALA A 43 -0.30 12.36 -1.68
C ALA A 43 -0.02 12.53 -0.18
N THR A 44 -0.99 13.03 0.58
CA THR A 44 -0.91 13.02 2.06
C THR A 44 -1.19 11.62 2.61
N PRO A 45 -0.72 11.28 3.82
CA PRO A 45 -1.05 10.01 4.46
C PRO A 45 -2.56 9.76 4.56
N GLU A 46 -3.35 10.81 4.84
CA GLU A 46 -4.81 10.71 4.97
C GLU A 46 -5.46 10.33 3.63
N SER A 47 -4.94 10.86 2.52
CA SER A 47 -5.50 10.61 1.18
C SER A 47 -5.34 9.16 0.71
N ILE A 48 -4.36 8.42 1.24
CA ILE A 48 -4.10 7.01 0.87
C ILE A 48 -4.79 6.00 1.80
N MET A 49 -5.51 6.45 2.82
CA MET A 49 -6.21 5.59 3.78
C MET A 49 -7.30 4.67 3.22
N PRO A 50 -7.96 4.92 2.07
CA PRO A 50 -8.99 4.01 1.58
C PRO A 50 -8.54 2.55 1.47
N LEU A 51 -7.32 2.29 0.97
CA LEU A 51 -6.79 0.92 0.87
C LEU A 51 -6.51 0.29 2.25
N TYR A 52 -5.98 1.08 3.19
CA TYR A 52 -5.73 0.61 4.56
C TYR A 52 -7.03 0.20 5.24
N LEU A 53 -8.08 1.02 5.13
CA LEU A 53 -9.39 0.71 5.70
C LEU A 53 -10.02 -0.50 5.01
N TYR A 54 -9.91 -0.59 3.68
CA TYR A 54 -10.42 -1.74 2.91
C TYR A 54 -9.84 -3.07 3.42
N LEU A 55 -8.51 -3.15 3.56
CA LEU A 55 -7.84 -4.39 3.99
C LEU A 55 -8.13 -4.77 5.46
N MET A 56 -8.52 -3.81 6.29
CA MET A 56 -8.93 -4.05 7.68
C MET A 56 -10.44 -4.34 7.81
N GLY A 57 -11.25 -3.96 6.82
CA GLY A 57 -12.69 -4.16 6.79
C GLY A 57 -13.11 -5.52 6.23
N ASN A 58 -14.40 -5.84 6.38
CA ASN A 58 -14.99 -7.08 5.87
C ASN A 58 -15.10 -7.12 4.34
N ASP A 59 -15.00 -5.98 3.66
CA ASP A 59 -15.07 -5.92 2.19
C ASP A 59 -13.86 -6.60 1.51
N SER A 60 -12.78 -6.87 2.27
CA SER A 60 -11.55 -7.51 1.79
C SER A 60 -11.39 -8.97 2.26
N LEU A 61 -12.43 -9.62 2.79
CA LEU A 61 -12.34 -11.00 3.31
C LEU A 61 -11.78 -12.02 2.31
N LYS A 62 -11.94 -11.77 1.01
CA LYS A 62 -11.45 -12.66 -0.07
C LYS A 62 -10.06 -12.29 -0.59
N ILE A 63 -9.40 -11.28 0.00
CA ILE A 63 -8.13 -10.75 -0.47
C ILE A 63 -7.01 -11.27 0.42
N ASN A 64 -6.17 -12.14 -0.13
CA ASN A 64 -5.01 -12.72 0.53
C ASN A 64 -3.83 -12.86 -0.45
N GLY A 65 -2.61 -12.74 0.06
CA GLY A 65 -1.38 -12.91 -0.71
C GLY A 65 -1.12 -11.82 -1.75
N GLN A 66 -1.82 -10.68 -1.68
CA GLN A 66 -1.75 -9.63 -2.70
C GLN A 66 -0.80 -8.50 -2.32
N SER A 67 -0.11 -7.95 -3.31
CA SER A 67 0.64 -6.69 -3.20
C SER A 67 -0.14 -5.60 -3.92
N ILE A 68 -0.67 -4.63 -3.18
CA ILE A 68 -1.63 -3.65 -3.68
C ILE A 68 -1.06 -2.24 -3.54
N ASP A 69 -1.17 -1.45 -4.61
CA ASP A 69 -0.75 -0.05 -4.62
C ASP A 69 -1.88 0.84 -4.05
N ALA A 70 -1.55 1.68 -3.06
CA ALA A 70 -2.51 2.64 -2.47
C ALA A 70 -2.80 3.84 -3.39
N GLN A 71 -1.97 4.03 -4.41
CA GLN A 71 -2.08 5.10 -5.39
C GLN A 71 -2.04 4.48 -6.79
N ALA A 72 -2.88 4.98 -7.70
CA ALA A 72 -2.83 4.57 -9.10
C ALA A 72 -1.45 4.89 -9.69
N LYS A 73 -0.91 3.98 -10.51
CA LYS A 73 0.33 4.23 -11.24
C LYS A 73 0.09 5.43 -12.17
N LYS A 74 0.85 6.51 -11.98
CA LYS A 74 0.93 7.57 -12.99
C LYS A 74 1.65 6.96 -14.19
N ASP A 75 1.00 6.92 -15.35
CA ASP A 75 1.62 6.47 -16.59
C ASP A 75 2.92 7.26 -16.81
N GLN A 76 4.05 6.56 -16.91
CA GLN A 76 5.37 7.16 -17.19
C GLN A 76 5.51 7.58 -18.67
N ALA A 77 4.49 8.23 -19.23
CA ALA A 77 4.48 8.70 -20.62
C ALA A 77 4.65 10.23 -20.75
N ALA A 78 4.96 10.94 -19.66
CA ALA A 78 5.21 12.38 -19.70
C ALA A 78 6.39 12.75 -18.81
N LEU A 79 7.60 12.43 -19.29
CA LEU A 79 8.84 13.22 -19.18
C LEU A 79 9.97 12.53 -19.96
#